data_AF-A0A971QME4-F1
#
_entry.id   AF-A0A971QME4-F1
#
_cell.length_a   1.000
_cell.length_b   1.000
_cell.length_c   1.000
_cell.angle_alpha   90.00
_cell.angle_beta   90.00
_cell.angle_gamma   90.00
#
_symmetry.space_group_name_H-M   'P 1'
#
loop_
_entity.id
_entity.type
_entity.pdbx_description
1 polymer ?
#
loop_
_entity_poly.entity_id
_entity_poly.type
_entity_poly.pdbx_seq_one_letter_code
_entity_poly.pdbx_strand_id
1 'polypeptide(L)'
;LFKKKKLNEVTQQEMVQNIGTLRKIYEKVKKLNRLNDELKAKYHHDAKYVRIHKRLMESGALSAKERQIHEALLGIKAAADGFVLKNPAVMNHDDYFYGEMIRLVIDQFKNKRGFPLNAETSKFINQLVVNEYRREYQGMAA
;
A
#
# COMPACT_ATOMS: atom_id res chain seq x y z
N LEU A 1 -23.24 12.79 10.09
CA LEU A 1 -24.53 12.13 10.39
C LEU A 1 -25.05 12.48 11.79
N PHE A 2 -24.23 12.40 12.86
CA PHE A 2 -24.71 12.71 14.22
C PHE A 2 -24.20 14.02 14.85
N LYS A 3 -23.35 14.80 14.16
CA LYS A 3 -22.76 16.02 14.74
C LYS A 3 -23.72 17.23 14.85
N LYS A 4 -24.97 17.14 14.39
CA LYS A 4 -25.88 18.30 14.32
C LYS A 4 -27.26 18.16 14.97
N LYS A 5 -27.65 16.99 15.51
CA LYS A 5 -28.92 16.84 16.23
C LYS A 5 -28.70 15.96 17.46
N LYS A 6 -29.15 16.42 18.63
CA LYS A 6 -29.26 15.55 19.81
C LYS A 6 -30.24 14.44 19.43
N LEU A 7 -29.92 13.19 19.78
CA LEU A 7 -30.71 11.98 19.41
C LEU A 7 -32.21 12.06 19.75
N ASN A 8 -32.58 13.03 20.61
CA ASN A 8 -33.95 13.31 21.05
C ASN A 8 -34.84 13.99 19.97
N GLU A 9 -34.27 14.44 18.84
CA GLU A 9 -34.99 15.17 17.77
C GLU A 9 -35.04 14.40 16.43
N VAL A 10 -34.99 13.06 16.48
CA VAL A 10 -35.09 12.22 15.28
C VAL A 10 -36.51 11.68 15.17
N THR A 11 -37.24 12.10 14.14
CA THR A 11 -38.58 11.59 13.84
C THR A 11 -38.53 10.11 13.44
N GLN A 12 -39.66 9.39 13.54
CA GLN A 12 -39.72 7.97 13.16
C GLN A 12 -39.32 7.73 11.69
N GLN A 13 -39.68 8.65 10.78
CA GLN A 13 -39.26 8.59 9.38
C GLN A 13 -37.74 8.80 9.22
N GLU A 14 -37.16 9.80 9.90
CA GLU A 14 -35.71 10.00 9.92
C GLU A 14 -34.98 8.80 10.54
N MET A 15 -35.55 8.15 11.55
CA MET A 15 -34.99 6.94 12.17
C MET A 15 -34.91 5.77 11.19
N VAL A 16 -35.98 5.52 10.41
CA VAL A 16 -35.99 4.49 9.35
C VAL A 16 -34.96 4.78 8.27
N GLN A 17 -34.86 6.05 7.82
CA GLN A 17 -33.82 6.47 6.86
C GLN A 17 -32.40 6.32 7.42
N ASN A 18 -32.21 6.64 8.70
CA ASN A 18 -30.93 6.48 9.39
C ASN A 18 -30.52 5.00 9.50
N ILE A 19 -31.44 4.09 9.82
CA ILE A 19 -31.18 2.64 9.80
C ILE A 19 -30.75 2.18 8.41
N GLY A 20 -31.44 2.62 7.36
CA GLY A 20 -31.06 2.32 5.98
C GLY A 20 -29.67 2.84 5.61
N THR A 21 -29.32 4.05 6.06
CA THR A 21 -28.00 4.66 5.85
C THR A 21 -26.91 3.93 6.61
N LEU A 22 -27.15 3.59 7.88
CA LEU A 22 -26.22 2.82 8.73
C LEU A 22 -25.95 1.44 8.14
N ARG A 23 -26.98 0.74 7.64
CA ARG A 23 -26.83 -0.55 6.98
C ARG A 23 -25.94 -0.44 5.73
N LYS A 24 -26.13 0.59 4.89
CA LYS A 24 -25.27 0.83 3.72
C LYS A 24 -23.81 1.11 4.12
N ILE A 25 -23.59 1.91 5.18
CA ILE A 25 -22.24 2.17 5.71
C ILE A 25 -21.62 0.87 6.21
N TYR A 26 -22.35 0.08 6.99
CA TYR A 26 -21.90 -1.20 7.51
C TYR A 26 -21.48 -2.17 6.40
N GLU A 27 -22.32 -2.36 5.38
CA GLU A 27 -21.98 -3.22 4.24
C GLU A 27 -20.74 -2.71 3.48
N LYS A 28 -20.59 -1.38 3.35
CA LYS A 28 -19.39 -0.78 2.73
C LYS A 28 -18.14 -1.06 3.56
N VAL A 29 -18.20 -0.89 4.88
CA VAL A 29 -17.09 -1.18 5.80
C VAL A 29 -16.73 -2.67 5.73
N LYS A 30 -17.72 -3.56 5.77
CA LYS A 30 -17.52 -5.01 5.67
C LYS A 30 -16.83 -5.40 4.36
N LYS A 31 -17.27 -4.84 3.24
CA LYS A 31 -16.62 -5.06 1.92
C LYS A 31 -15.19 -4.53 1.90
N LEU A 32 -14.94 -3.33 2.43
CA LEU A 32 -13.61 -2.74 2.50
C LEU A 32 -12.66 -3.56 3.36
N ASN A 33 -13.12 -4.07 4.51
CA ASN A 33 -12.32 -4.95 5.36
C ASN A 33 -11.97 -6.25 4.62
N ARG A 34 -12.94 -6.89 3.97
CA ARG A 34 -12.69 -8.08 3.16
C ARG A 34 -11.63 -7.83 2.07
N LEU A 35 -11.75 -6.74 1.31
CA LEU A 35 -10.77 -6.38 0.27
C LEU A 35 -9.38 -6.09 0.87
N ASN A 36 -9.31 -5.49 2.05
CA ASN A 36 -8.05 -5.28 2.76
C ASN A 36 -7.41 -6.59 3.18
N ASP A 37 -8.19 -7.55 3.66
CA ASP A 37 -7.70 -8.86 4.08
C ASP A 37 -7.23 -9.69 2.87
N GLU A 38 -7.96 -9.65 1.77
CA GLU A 38 -7.54 -10.23 0.48
C GLU A 38 -6.21 -9.64 0.01
N LEU A 39 -6.05 -8.30 0.08
CA LEU A 39 -4.80 -7.63 -0.31
C LEU A 39 -3.63 -8.00 0.62
N LYS A 40 -3.87 -8.10 1.93
CA LYS A 40 -2.85 -8.58 2.89
C LYS A 40 -2.40 -10.00 2.57
N ALA A 41 -3.35 -10.89 2.29
CA ALA A 41 -3.06 -12.28 1.94
C ALA A 41 -2.19 -12.37 0.67
N LYS A 42 -2.46 -11.55 -0.35
CA LYS A 42 -1.63 -11.45 -1.58
C LYS A 42 -0.16 -11.13 -1.29
N TYR A 43 0.14 -10.41 -0.21
CA TYR A 43 1.50 -10.05 0.20
C TYR A 43 2.04 -10.91 1.35
N HIS A 44 1.49 -12.10 1.57
CA HIS A 44 1.88 -12.99 2.66
C HIS A 44 1.86 -12.29 4.02
N HIS A 45 0.85 -11.45 4.24
CA HIS A 45 0.67 -10.62 5.43
C HIS A 45 1.76 -9.56 5.67
N ASP A 46 2.62 -9.27 4.68
CA ASP A 46 3.57 -8.17 4.76
C ASP A 46 2.85 -6.81 4.65
N ALA A 47 2.70 -6.14 5.80
CA ALA A 47 2.02 -4.86 5.90
C ALA A 47 2.74 -3.73 5.14
N LYS A 48 4.07 -3.79 4.98
CA LYS A 48 4.85 -2.81 4.21
C LYS A 48 4.37 -2.79 2.76
N TYR A 49 4.31 -3.95 2.14
CA TYR A 49 3.96 -4.08 0.73
C TYR A 49 2.49 -3.79 0.45
N VAL A 50 1.61 -4.04 1.43
CA VAL A 50 0.21 -3.59 1.38
C VAL A 50 0.13 -2.06 1.36
N ARG A 51 0.90 -1.37 2.21
CA ARG A 51 0.93 0.10 2.25
C ARG A 51 1.50 0.70 0.96
N ILE A 52 2.59 0.14 0.43
CA ILE A 52 3.18 0.57 -0.85
C ILE A 52 2.18 0.40 -1.97
N HIS A 53 1.52 -0.76 -2.06
CA HIS A 53 0.52 -1.04 -3.07
C HIS A 53 -0.60 0.01 -3.03
N LYS A 54 -1.18 0.24 -1.86
CA LYS A 54 -2.26 1.23 -1.69
C LYS A 54 -1.82 2.62 -2.09
N ARG A 55 -0.63 3.05 -1.65
CA ARG A 55 -0.10 4.37 -1.99
C ARG A 55 0.14 4.54 -3.49
N LEU A 56 0.62 3.50 -4.17
CA LEU A 56 0.79 3.52 -5.62
C LEU A 56 -0.55 3.65 -6.34
N MET A 57 -1.56 2.87 -5.92
CA MET A 57 -2.92 2.95 -6.47
C MET A 57 -3.56 4.32 -6.22
N GLU A 58 -3.40 4.90 -5.03
CA GLU A 58 -3.92 6.22 -4.66
C GLU A 58 -3.24 7.36 -5.43
N SER A 59 -1.93 7.25 -5.66
CA SER A 59 -1.16 8.31 -6.31
C SER A 59 -1.53 8.55 -7.77
N GLY A 60 -2.09 7.55 -8.45
CA GLY A 60 -2.29 7.59 -9.91
C GLY A 60 -1.00 7.71 -10.73
N ALA A 61 0.19 7.59 -10.10
CA ALA A 61 1.48 7.77 -10.75
C ALA A 61 1.81 6.69 -11.79
N LEU A 62 1.02 5.61 -11.81
CA LEU A 62 1.14 4.49 -12.73
C LEU A 62 -0.19 4.27 -13.45
N SER A 63 -0.17 4.25 -14.78
CA SER A 63 -1.28 3.77 -15.61
C SER A 63 -1.39 2.23 -15.64
N ALA A 64 -0.77 1.55 -14.66
CA ALA A 64 -0.65 0.11 -14.59
C ALA A 64 -1.94 -0.55 -14.09
N LYS A 65 -2.21 -1.77 -14.57
CA LYS A 65 -3.23 -2.62 -13.96
C LYS A 65 -2.77 -3.08 -12.56
N GLU A 66 -3.70 -3.19 -11.61
CA GLU A 66 -3.44 -3.65 -10.24
C GLU A 66 -2.60 -4.95 -10.22
N ARG A 67 -2.90 -5.90 -11.11
CA ARG A 67 -2.15 -7.15 -11.25
C ARG A 67 -0.66 -6.93 -11.55
N GLN A 68 -0.33 -6.00 -12.45
CA GLN A 68 1.06 -5.72 -12.83
C GLN A 68 1.82 -5.06 -11.69
N ILE A 69 1.17 -4.13 -10.97
CA ILE A 69 1.73 -3.52 -9.76
C ILE A 69 2.00 -4.60 -8.72
N HIS A 70 1.04 -5.50 -8.51
CA HIS A 70 1.17 -6.58 -7.56
C HIS A 70 2.37 -7.49 -7.86
N GLU A 71 2.47 -7.99 -9.10
CA GLU A 71 3.57 -8.84 -9.53
C GLU A 71 4.93 -8.12 -9.42
N ALA A 72 5.00 -6.85 -9.83
CA ALA A 72 6.23 -6.05 -9.73
C ALA A 72 6.68 -5.88 -8.28
N LEU A 73 5.74 -5.52 -7.40
CA LEU A 73 6.01 -5.36 -5.97
C LEU A 73 6.45 -6.67 -5.30
N LEU A 74 5.85 -7.82 -5.66
CA LEU A 74 6.33 -9.13 -5.17
C LEU A 74 7.76 -9.42 -5.63
N GLY A 75 8.10 -9.10 -6.87
CA GLY A 75 9.47 -9.24 -7.37
C GLY A 75 10.46 -8.35 -6.62
N ILE A 76 10.07 -7.11 -6.30
CA ILE A 76 10.90 -6.21 -5.50
C ILE A 76 11.04 -6.77 -4.08
N LYS A 77 9.95 -7.26 -3.47
CA LYS A 77 9.97 -7.90 -2.14
C LYS A 77 10.99 -9.01 -2.05
N ALA A 78 10.88 -10.01 -2.93
CA ALA A 78 11.77 -11.16 -2.89
C ALA A 78 13.25 -10.76 -3.02
N ALA A 79 13.56 -9.82 -3.93
CA ALA A 79 14.93 -9.35 -4.13
C ALA A 79 15.46 -8.50 -2.98
N ALA A 80 14.65 -7.57 -2.46
CA ALA A 80 15.02 -6.66 -1.39
C ALA A 80 15.15 -7.40 -0.05
N ASP A 81 14.20 -8.27 0.32
CA ASP A 81 14.31 -9.11 1.51
C ASP A 81 15.59 -9.97 1.46
N GLY A 82 15.88 -10.58 0.31
CA GLY A 82 17.09 -11.37 0.11
C GLY A 82 18.38 -10.54 0.20
N PHE A 83 18.36 -9.29 -0.27
CA PHE A 83 19.47 -8.36 -0.15
C PHE A 83 19.73 -7.94 1.30
N VAL A 84 18.67 -7.56 2.02
CA VAL A 84 18.73 -7.16 3.43
C VAL A 84 19.17 -8.32 4.32
N LEU A 85 18.66 -9.53 4.06
CA LEU A 85 19.06 -10.73 4.80
C LEU A 85 20.56 -11.03 4.65
N LYS A 86 21.12 -10.82 3.45
CA LYS A 86 22.55 -11.05 3.18
C LYS A 86 23.44 -9.96 3.76
N ASN A 87 22.96 -8.72 3.83
CA ASN A 87 23.71 -7.59 4.37
C ASN A 87 22.82 -6.68 5.23
N PRO A 88 22.54 -7.05 6.49
CA PRO A 88 21.67 -6.25 7.36
C PRO A 88 22.21 -4.84 7.63
N ALA A 89 23.54 -4.67 7.62
CA ALA A 89 24.20 -3.38 7.83
C ALA A 89 23.87 -2.35 6.75
N VAL A 90 23.34 -2.77 5.59
CA VAL A 90 22.83 -1.86 4.55
C VAL A 90 21.76 -0.91 5.09
N MET A 91 21.01 -1.32 6.11
CA MET A 91 20.03 -0.49 6.79
C MET A 91 20.66 0.62 7.65
N ASN A 92 21.98 0.75 7.68
CA ASN A 92 22.65 1.91 8.28
C ASN A 92 23.22 2.86 7.22
N HIS A 93 23.08 2.54 5.92
CA HIS A 93 23.64 3.30 4.81
C HIS A 93 22.55 3.67 3.79
N ASP A 94 21.90 4.82 4.02
CA ASP A 94 20.69 5.26 3.29
C ASP A 94 20.90 5.38 1.78
N ASP A 95 21.95 6.08 1.36
CA ASP A 95 22.22 6.30 -0.08
C ASP A 95 22.53 5.01 -0.81
N TYR A 96 23.26 4.10 -0.15
CA TYR A 96 23.60 2.80 -0.72
C TYR A 96 22.35 1.92 -0.87
N PHE A 97 21.54 1.82 0.18
CA PHE A 97 20.28 1.10 0.12
C PHE A 97 19.33 1.71 -0.93
N TYR A 98 19.20 3.04 -0.99
CA TYR A 98 18.40 3.73 -1.99
C TYR A 98 18.85 3.40 -3.41
N GLY A 99 20.16 3.39 -3.67
CA GLY A 99 20.76 3.05 -4.95
C GLY A 99 20.54 1.60 -5.39
N GLU A 100 20.53 0.65 -4.47
CA GLU A 100 20.19 -0.74 -4.80
C GLU A 100 18.68 -0.90 -5.04
N MET A 101 17.85 -0.27 -4.22
CA MET A 101 16.40 -0.35 -4.36
C MET A 101 15.91 0.25 -5.70
N ILE A 102 16.52 1.34 -6.19
CA ILE A 102 16.09 1.94 -7.46
C ILE A 102 16.40 1.02 -8.64
N ARG A 103 17.51 0.26 -8.57
CA ARG A 103 17.85 -0.76 -9.58
C ARG A 103 16.80 -1.86 -9.60
N LEU A 104 16.36 -2.33 -8.43
CA LEU A 104 15.29 -3.33 -8.30
C LEU A 104 13.95 -2.81 -8.82
N VAL A 105 13.60 -1.56 -8.54
CA VAL A 105 12.38 -0.92 -9.07
C VAL A 105 12.41 -0.92 -10.59
N ILE A 106 13.50 -0.45 -11.19
CA ILE A 106 13.64 -0.37 -12.65
C ILE A 106 13.60 -1.78 -13.26
N ASP A 107 14.32 -2.75 -12.68
CA ASP A 107 14.31 -4.12 -13.17
C ASP A 107 12.90 -4.74 -13.15
N GLN A 108 12.18 -4.63 -12.04
CA GLN A 108 10.89 -5.28 -11.88
C GLN A 108 9.76 -4.63 -12.68
N PHE A 109 9.72 -3.30 -12.74
CA PHE A 109 8.68 -2.59 -13.48
C PHE A 109 9.03 -2.47 -14.96
N LYS A 110 10.23 -2.00 -15.31
CA LYS A 110 10.60 -1.71 -16.71
C LYS A 110 11.13 -2.96 -17.42
N ASN A 111 12.20 -3.58 -16.92
CA ASN A 111 12.89 -4.63 -17.67
C ASN A 111 12.08 -5.92 -17.78
N LYS A 112 11.51 -6.39 -16.67
CA LYS A 112 10.76 -7.66 -16.63
C LYS A 112 9.31 -7.55 -17.08
N ARG A 113 8.70 -6.37 -16.97
CA ARG A 113 7.25 -6.18 -17.20
C ARG A 113 6.92 -5.14 -18.27
N GLY A 114 7.93 -4.52 -18.87
CA GLY A 114 7.76 -3.56 -19.97
C GLY A 114 7.05 -2.28 -19.56
N PHE A 115 7.00 -1.94 -18.27
CA PHE A 115 6.28 -0.76 -17.82
C PHE A 115 7.05 0.52 -18.19
N PRO A 116 6.40 1.51 -18.82
CA PRO A 116 7.04 2.77 -19.17
C PRO A 116 7.21 3.61 -17.90
N LEU A 117 8.30 3.36 -17.18
CA LEU A 117 8.72 4.19 -16.04
C LEU A 117 9.51 5.40 -16.53
N ASN A 118 9.06 6.59 -16.14
CA ASN A 118 9.88 7.79 -16.20
C ASN A 118 10.74 7.91 -14.92
N ALA A 119 11.66 8.89 -14.90
CA ALA A 119 12.59 9.08 -13.79
C ALA A 119 11.88 9.49 -12.48
N GLU A 120 10.86 10.31 -12.57
CA GLU A 120 10.09 10.80 -11.41
C GLU A 120 9.32 9.66 -10.74
N THR A 121 8.54 8.89 -11.51
CA THR A 121 7.80 7.73 -11.03
C THR A 121 8.73 6.67 -10.47
N SER A 122 9.89 6.44 -11.08
CA SER A 122 10.90 5.50 -10.56
C SER A 122 11.41 5.92 -9.17
N LYS A 123 11.77 7.20 -9.02
CA LYS A 123 12.22 7.75 -7.73
C LYS A 123 11.11 7.73 -6.68
N PHE A 124 9.87 8.02 -7.09
CA PHE A 124 8.71 7.96 -6.21
C PHE A 124 8.47 6.55 -5.67
N ILE A 125 8.41 5.53 -6.53
CA ILE A 125 8.27 4.13 -6.11
C ILE A 125 9.43 3.75 -5.19
N ASN A 126 10.66 4.12 -5.56
CA ASN A 126 11.83 3.80 -4.77
C ASN A 126 11.74 4.38 -3.35
N GLN A 127 11.35 5.64 -3.24
CA GLN A 127 11.16 6.32 -1.95
C GLN A 127 10.12 5.61 -1.09
N LEU A 128 9.00 5.17 -1.68
CA LEU A 128 7.98 4.42 -0.94
C LEU A 128 8.53 3.12 -0.37
N VAL A 129 9.27 2.36 -1.18
CA VAL A 129 9.84 1.08 -0.75
C VAL A 129 10.88 1.32 0.35
N VAL A 130 11.85 2.21 0.12
CA VAL A 130 12.91 2.53 1.09
C VAL A 130 12.32 2.98 2.43
N ASN A 131 11.33 3.86 2.41
CA ASN A 131 10.69 4.37 3.63
C ASN A 131 9.95 3.29 4.43
N GLU A 132 9.41 2.26 3.78
CA GLU A 132 8.78 1.15 4.51
C GLU A 132 9.81 0.24 5.17
N TYR A 133 10.88 -0.12 4.46
CA TYR A 133 11.97 -0.93 5.06
C TYR A 133 12.61 -0.19 6.24
N ARG A 134 12.78 1.12 6.13
CA ARG A 134 13.30 1.96 7.21
C ARG A 134 12.41 1.96 8.45
N ARG A 135 11.10 2.14 8.25
CA ARG A 135 10.15 2.11 9.36
C ARG A 135 10.10 0.77 10.06
N GLU A 136 10.16 -0.33 9.31
CA GLU A 136 10.21 -1.67 9.91
C GLU A 136 11.52 -1.89 10.68
N TYR A 137 12.67 -1.51 10.09
CA TYR A 137 13.97 -1.63 10.75
C TYR A 137 14.05 -0.82 12.06
N GLN A 138 13.40 0.35 12.10
CA GLN A 138 13.30 1.19 13.30
C GLN A 138 12.22 0.72 14.29
N GLY A 139 11.52 -0.38 14.03
CA GLY A 139 10.42 -0.88 14.86
C GLY A 139 9.15 -0.02 14.85
N MET A 140 9.04 0.93 13.91
CA MET A 140 7.88 1.82 13.77
C MET A 140 6.73 1.20 12.95
N ALA A 141 7.00 0.08 12.28
CA ALA A 141 6.00 -0.67 11.55
C ALA A 141 6.16 -2.17 11.84
N ALA A 142 5.11 -2.75 12.42
CA ALA A 142 4.91 -4.19 12.55
C ALA A 142 3.64 -4.59 11.80
#